data_AF-S0DG05-F1
#
_entry.id   AF-S0DG05-F1
#
_cell.length_a   1.000
_cell.length_b   1.000
_cell.length_c   1.000
_cell.angle_alpha   90.00
_cell.angle_beta   90.00
_cell.angle_gamma   90.00
#
_symmetry.space_group_name_H-M   'P 1'
#
loop_
_entity.id
_entity.type
_entity.pdbx_description
1 polymer ?
#
loop_
_entity_poly.entity_id
_entity_poly.type
_entity_poly.pdbx_seq_one_letter_code
_entity_poly.pdbx_strand_id
1 'polypeptide(L)'
;MTGGPVMQDFLLLSKDTPVAQIIGGVVQPIEPERLPLFLLRTGDVRAWLESRAIDGHRTNSRLLKRALRLEHKDDLTAVLAVNAATITDNYWVKPLEDEALRYTNVRFKVNMFDNLALTGDVNSFDQPPDRTPELTNTGSFEKCWRLEDGQWQMFKAGKPEELFSELLAFRLGKLLGFPMAEYEAAGDFIRSRDFTENAGVDFESAAGIVGDEPDYIKIYEALRTLGENLAGQYVKMCYLDGLIYNMDRHEHNFGVLRDSDTGEVLSLAPFFDHNIALIARGYPSRAPGDALITDFAELVRQIGAPLCVRRLTEQEVLAEALGIPFDPPATDAVPDPKAFTARYLISRQAALEEQCRGLLVFGNDRPSVLGQIRAAKNEQRACPPPTPGKPKSKTGPER
;
A
#
# COMPACT_ATOMS: atom_id res chain seq x y z
N MET A 1 29.93 -7.10 27.36
CA MET A 1 29.49 -6.16 26.33
C MET A 1 29.69 -6.84 24.98
N THR A 2 28.68 -7.54 24.50
CA THR A 2 28.70 -8.19 23.19
C THR A 2 28.37 -7.11 22.16
N GLY A 3 29.40 -6.58 21.51
CA GLY A 3 29.23 -5.68 20.37
C GLY A 3 28.46 -6.42 19.29
N GLY A 4 27.23 -5.99 19.03
CA GLY A 4 26.51 -6.41 17.82
C GLY A 4 27.32 -6.02 16.58
N PRO A 5 27.04 -6.62 15.42
CA PRO A 5 27.72 -6.26 14.18
C PRO A 5 27.60 -4.74 13.97
N VAL A 6 28.74 -4.07 13.78
CA VAL A 6 28.80 -2.64 13.44
C VAL A 6 28.09 -2.49 12.11
N MET A 7 27.05 -1.65 12.07
CA MET A 7 26.37 -1.32 10.83
C MET A 7 27.38 -0.65 9.89
N GLN A 8 27.53 -1.18 8.68
CA GLN A 8 28.37 -0.58 7.66
C GLN A 8 27.87 0.85 7.35
N ASP A 9 28.80 1.74 7.00
CA ASP A 9 28.45 3.10 6.62
C ASP A 9 27.87 3.11 5.19
N PHE A 10 26.78 3.84 4.99
CA PHE A 10 26.07 3.90 3.72
C PHE A 10 25.76 5.33 3.31
N LEU A 11 25.64 5.54 2.00
CA LEU A 11 24.87 6.64 1.43
C LEU A 11 23.43 6.18 1.19
N LEU A 12 22.46 6.88 1.77
CA LEU A 12 21.04 6.74 1.45
C LEU A 12 20.70 7.68 0.30
N LEU A 13 20.06 7.15 -0.73
CA LEU A 13 19.66 7.89 -1.92
C LEU A 13 18.17 7.73 -2.18
N SER A 14 17.58 8.74 -2.81
CA SER A 14 16.32 8.62 -3.56
C SER A 14 16.62 8.92 -5.03
N LYS A 15 16.37 7.95 -5.92
CA LYS A 15 16.94 7.90 -7.28
C LYS A 15 18.47 8.05 -7.22
N ASP A 16 19.08 8.91 -8.03
CA ASP A 16 20.52 9.18 -7.97
C ASP A 16 20.89 10.34 -7.03
N THR A 17 19.93 10.87 -6.27
CA THR A 17 20.15 12.03 -5.41
C THR A 17 20.41 11.58 -3.96
N PRO A 18 21.56 11.92 -3.36
CA PRO A 18 21.83 11.62 -1.96
C PRO A 18 20.87 12.34 -1.01
N VAL A 19 20.25 11.62 -0.09
CA VAL A 19 19.32 12.18 0.90
C VAL A 19 19.87 12.15 2.33
N ALA A 20 20.76 11.20 2.65
CA ALA A 20 21.48 11.15 3.92
C ALA A 20 22.78 10.32 3.83
N GLN A 21 23.72 10.60 4.73
CA GLN A 21 24.78 9.64 5.09
C GLN A 21 24.36 8.88 6.34
N ILE A 22 24.68 7.59 6.39
CA ILE A 22 24.48 6.74 7.57
C ILE A 22 25.88 6.36 8.05
N ILE A 23 26.31 6.95 9.16
CA ILE A 23 27.65 6.75 9.73
C ILE A 23 27.54 6.12 11.11
N GLY A 24 28.06 4.91 11.28
CA GLY A 24 27.95 4.15 12.53
C GLY A 24 26.50 3.94 12.98
N GLY A 25 25.57 3.82 12.02
CA GLY A 25 24.13 3.70 12.25
C GLY A 25 23.41 5.01 12.56
N VAL A 26 24.09 6.16 12.53
CA VAL A 26 23.49 7.48 12.74
C VAL A 26 23.13 8.12 11.40
N VAL A 27 21.88 8.55 11.25
CA VAL A 27 21.42 9.30 10.08
C VAL A 27 21.94 10.73 10.15
N GLN A 28 22.64 11.15 9.09
CA GLN A 28 23.10 12.52 8.84
C GLN A 28 22.39 13.04 7.58
N PRO A 29 21.25 13.74 7.73
CA PRO A 29 20.46 14.21 6.58
C PRO A 29 21.25 15.16 5.68
N ILE A 30 21.10 14.99 4.37
CA ILE A 30 21.56 15.91 3.31
C ILE A 30 20.36 16.71 2.78
N GLU A 31 19.27 16.02 2.46
CA GLU A 31 17.98 16.59 2.03
C GLU A 31 16.87 16.08 2.97
N PRO A 32 16.67 16.72 4.13
CA PRO A 32 15.70 16.26 5.14
C PRO A 32 14.29 16.10 4.60
N GLU A 33 13.87 16.97 3.68
CA GLU A 33 12.57 16.93 3.01
C GLU A 33 12.36 15.65 2.19
N ARG A 34 13.43 15.00 1.73
CA ARG A 34 13.38 13.74 0.96
C ARG A 34 13.84 12.54 1.77
N LEU A 35 14.03 12.69 3.08
CA LEU A 35 14.32 11.56 3.94
C LEU A 35 13.03 10.74 4.18
N PRO A 36 13.11 9.40 4.27
CA PRO A 36 11.97 8.59 4.67
C PRO A 36 11.36 9.10 5.99
N LEU A 37 10.04 9.23 6.05
CA LEU A 37 9.28 9.70 7.21
C LEU A 37 9.61 8.86 8.45
N PHE A 38 9.79 7.54 8.28
CA PHE A 38 10.22 6.66 9.36
C PHE A 38 11.56 7.13 9.97
N LEU A 39 12.57 7.40 9.13
CA LEU A 39 13.89 7.85 9.59
C LEU A 39 13.84 9.29 10.15
N LEU A 40 13.01 10.17 9.58
CA LEU A 40 12.78 11.51 10.13
C LEU A 40 12.23 11.44 11.55
N ARG A 41 11.32 10.51 11.81
CA ARG A 41 10.68 10.37 13.12
C ARG A 41 11.55 9.63 14.13
N THR A 42 12.21 8.56 13.73
CA THR A 42 12.87 7.62 14.67
C THR A 42 14.40 7.71 14.66
N GLY A 43 15.00 8.08 13.53
CA GLY A 43 16.43 7.93 13.29
C GLY A 43 16.92 6.47 13.28
N ASP A 44 16.03 5.49 13.39
CA ASP A 44 16.38 4.08 13.53
C ASP A 44 16.58 3.43 12.16
N VAL A 45 17.84 3.43 11.72
CA VAL A 45 18.24 2.84 10.43
C VAL A 45 17.98 1.34 10.38
N ARG A 46 18.22 0.64 11.49
CA ARG A 46 18.11 -0.83 11.51
C ARG A 46 16.65 -1.23 11.34
N ALA A 47 15.76 -0.63 12.14
CA ALA A 47 14.33 -0.90 12.05
C ALA A 47 13.76 -0.50 10.68
N TRP A 48 14.22 0.60 10.09
CA TRP A 48 13.80 1.00 8.75
C TRP A 48 14.21 -0.05 7.69
N LEU A 49 15.47 -0.51 7.71
CA LEU A 49 15.94 -1.55 6.79
C LEU A 49 15.18 -2.87 6.99
N GLU A 50 15.05 -3.34 8.24
CA GLU A 50 14.35 -4.59 8.55
C GLU A 50 12.86 -4.52 8.16
N SER A 51 12.19 -3.37 8.32
CA SER A 51 10.79 -3.19 7.91
C SER A 51 10.52 -3.34 6.42
N ARG A 52 11.57 -3.23 5.58
CA ARG A 52 11.49 -3.39 4.13
C ARG A 52 11.71 -4.83 3.69
N ALA A 53 12.21 -5.70 4.56
CA ALA A 53 12.53 -7.07 4.20
C ALA A 53 11.28 -7.92 4.00
N ILE A 54 11.41 -8.97 3.17
CA ILE A 54 10.41 -10.03 3.07
C ILE A 54 10.13 -10.64 4.44
N ASP A 55 8.85 -10.85 4.74
CA ASP A 55 8.44 -11.55 5.96
C ASP A 55 8.97 -12.98 5.99
N GLY A 56 9.85 -13.28 6.95
CA GLY A 56 10.41 -14.60 7.17
C GLY A 56 9.38 -15.68 7.55
N HIS A 57 8.16 -15.28 7.95
CA HIS A 57 7.06 -16.19 8.26
C HIS A 57 6.30 -16.69 7.02
N ARG A 58 6.51 -16.08 5.84
CA ARG A 58 6.04 -16.67 4.59
C ARG A 58 6.64 -18.04 4.38
N THR A 59 5.80 -19.00 4.02
CA THR A 59 6.16 -20.38 3.70
C THR A 59 7.28 -20.43 2.67
N ASN A 60 7.20 -19.59 1.62
CA ASN A 60 8.15 -19.62 0.51
C ASN A 60 9.40 -18.76 0.73
N SER A 61 9.43 -17.86 1.71
CA SER A 61 10.58 -16.95 1.96
C SER A 61 11.89 -17.72 2.19
N ARG A 62 11.83 -18.85 2.91
CA ARG A 62 12.98 -19.70 3.17
C ARG A 62 13.52 -20.36 1.90
N LEU A 63 12.64 -20.73 0.97
CA LEU A 63 13.05 -21.30 -0.32
C LEU A 63 13.69 -20.23 -1.18
N LEU A 64 13.11 -19.02 -1.22
CA LEU A 64 13.66 -17.86 -1.92
C LEU A 64 15.07 -17.51 -1.43
N LYS A 65 15.25 -17.31 -0.11
CA LYS A 65 16.57 -17.02 0.50
C LYS A 65 17.61 -18.12 0.16
N ARG A 66 17.17 -19.38 0.00
CA ARG A 66 18.04 -20.51 -0.40
C ARG A 66 18.38 -20.50 -1.89
N ALA A 67 17.41 -20.24 -2.77
CA ALA A 67 17.64 -20.16 -4.21
C ALA A 67 18.62 -19.04 -4.57
N LEU A 68 18.55 -17.92 -3.84
CA LEU A 68 19.45 -16.77 -3.96
C LEU A 68 20.82 -16.98 -3.32
N ARG A 69 21.05 -18.11 -2.64
CA ARG A 69 22.32 -18.46 -1.97
C ARG A 69 22.81 -17.40 -0.98
N LEU A 70 21.88 -16.75 -0.26
CA LEU A 70 22.24 -15.77 0.76
C LEU A 70 23.02 -16.47 1.89
N GLU A 71 24.16 -15.89 2.25
CA GLU A 71 25.04 -16.41 3.32
C GLU A 71 24.34 -16.36 4.68
N HIS A 72 23.69 -15.24 4.98
CA HIS A 72 22.82 -15.07 6.14
C HIS A 72 21.37 -14.86 5.71
N LYS A 73 20.45 -15.33 6.55
CA LYS A 73 19.01 -15.38 6.26
C LYS A 73 18.19 -14.43 7.12
N ASP A 74 18.85 -13.59 7.92
CA ASP A 74 18.20 -12.51 8.64
C ASP A 74 17.74 -11.41 7.67
N ASP A 75 16.85 -10.55 8.17
CA ASP A 75 16.13 -9.58 7.36
C ASP A 75 17.05 -8.44 6.90
N LEU A 76 18.02 -8.04 7.71
CA LEU A 76 19.01 -7.03 7.34
C LEU A 76 19.89 -7.51 6.18
N THR A 77 20.33 -8.77 6.20
CA THR A 77 21.08 -9.34 5.07
C THR A 77 20.22 -9.42 3.81
N ALA A 78 18.96 -9.85 3.94
CA ALA A 78 18.03 -9.98 2.81
C ALA A 78 17.77 -8.64 2.10
N VAL A 79 17.47 -7.58 2.87
CA VAL A 79 17.20 -6.25 2.31
C VAL A 79 18.47 -5.64 1.69
N LEU A 80 19.63 -5.78 2.33
CA LEU A 80 20.89 -5.21 1.82
C LEU A 80 21.42 -5.94 0.59
N ALA A 81 21.10 -7.23 0.39
CA ALA A 81 21.43 -7.98 -0.83
C ALA A 81 20.85 -7.34 -2.10
N VAL A 82 19.78 -6.54 -1.94
CA VAL A 82 19.17 -5.75 -3.02
C VAL A 82 19.25 -4.24 -2.74
N ASN A 83 20.25 -3.76 -2.00
CA ASN A 83 20.47 -2.34 -1.70
C ASN A 83 19.27 -1.66 -1.02
N ALA A 84 18.42 -2.41 -0.33
CA ALA A 84 17.13 -1.94 0.21
C ALA A 84 16.17 -1.33 -0.82
N ALA A 85 16.39 -1.56 -2.12
CA ALA A 85 15.49 -1.09 -3.17
C ALA A 85 14.16 -1.86 -3.11
N THR A 86 13.04 -1.17 -3.31
CA THR A 86 11.69 -1.75 -3.41
C THR A 86 11.11 -1.47 -4.81
N ILE A 87 9.87 -1.93 -5.05
CA ILE A 87 9.09 -1.54 -6.23
C ILE A 87 8.34 -0.22 -5.99
N THR A 88 7.94 0.05 -4.75
CA THR A 88 6.95 1.08 -4.40
C THR A 88 7.55 2.40 -3.95
N ASP A 89 8.88 2.54 -3.95
CA ASP A 89 9.57 3.79 -3.66
C ASP A 89 10.95 3.83 -4.34
N ASN A 90 11.59 4.99 -4.25
CA ASN A 90 12.88 5.28 -4.87
C ASN A 90 14.06 5.19 -3.90
N TYR A 91 13.86 4.76 -2.65
CA TYR A 91 14.90 4.72 -1.63
C TYR A 91 15.79 3.49 -1.76
N TRP A 92 17.09 3.70 -1.64
CA TRP A 92 18.09 2.62 -1.64
C TRP A 92 19.40 3.08 -0.98
N VAL A 93 20.23 2.13 -0.57
CA VAL A 93 21.52 2.38 0.08
C VAL A 93 22.68 1.81 -0.73
N LYS A 94 23.84 2.47 -0.64
CA LYS A 94 25.12 1.95 -1.18
C LYS A 94 26.29 2.28 -0.25
N PRO A 95 27.42 1.56 -0.35
CA PRO A 95 28.65 1.96 0.33
C PRO A 95 29.05 3.39 -0.05
N LEU A 96 29.59 4.16 0.90
CA LEU A 96 29.97 5.56 0.68
C LEU A 96 31.02 5.72 -0.44
N GLU A 97 31.92 4.75 -0.55
CA GLU A 97 33.00 4.70 -1.52
C GLU A 97 32.58 4.26 -2.92
N ASP A 98 31.35 3.76 -3.10
CA ASP A 98 30.86 3.32 -4.42
C ASP A 98 30.33 4.48 -5.25
N GLU A 99 31.25 5.20 -5.89
CA GLU A 99 30.95 6.32 -6.78
C GLU A 99 30.35 5.90 -8.13
N ALA A 100 30.42 4.62 -8.52
CA ALA A 100 30.00 4.15 -9.84
C ALA A 100 28.55 3.65 -9.86
N LEU A 101 28.05 3.12 -8.73
CA LEU A 101 26.69 2.59 -8.64
C LEU A 101 25.63 3.70 -8.77
N ARG A 102 24.66 3.47 -9.65
CA ARG A 102 23.53 4.36 -9.96
C ARG A 102 22.19 3.65 -9.74
N TYR A 103 21.11 4.41 -9.63
CA TYR A 103 19.75 3.89 -9.46
C TYR A 103 19.36 2.92 -10.59
N THR A 104 19.79 3.19 -11.82
CA THR A 104 19.54 2.31 -12.99
C THR A 104 20.15 0.92 -12.88
N ASN A 105 21.13 0.71 -11.99
CA ASN A 105 21.74 -0.58 -11.71
C ASN A 105 20.97 -1.36 -10.65
N VAL A 106 20.33 -0.67 -9.70
CA VAL A 106 19.67 -1.30 -8.54
C VAL A 106 18.18 -1.50 -8.70
N ARG A 107 17.51 -0.62 -9.47
CA ARG A 107 16.06 -0.71 -9.71
C ARG A 107 15.72 -2.00 -10.46
N PHE A 108 14.67 -2.68 -10.04
CA PHE A 108 14.25 -3.94 -10.64
C PHE A 108 13.73 -3.73 -12.06
N LYS A 109 14.04 -4.68 -12.95
CA LYS A 109 13.62 -4.65 -14.37
C LYS A 109 12.97 -5.95 -14.81
N VAL A 110 13.14 -7.00 -14.04
CA VAL A 110 12.61 -8.34 -14.24
C VAL A 110 12.45 -8.99 -12.86
N ASN A 111 11.66 -10.06 -12.79
CA ASN A 111 11.63 -10.91 -11.62
C ASN A 111 11.56 -12.38 -12.06
N MET A 112 12.64 -13.10 -11.85
CA MET A 112 12.75 -14.51 -12.24
C MET A 112 12.34 -15.48 -11.12
N PHE A 113 12.10 -14.96 -9.90
CA PHE A 113 11.76 -15.70 -8.70
C PHE A 113 10.28 -15.54 -8.30
N ASP A 114 9.46 -15.01 -9.20
CA ASP A 114 8.04 -14.72 -8.99
C ASP A 114 7.22 -15.98 -8.64
N ASN A 115 7.40 -17.08 -9.38
CA ASN A 115 6.72 -18.35 -9.13
C ASN A 115 7.20 -19.00 -7.83
N LEU A 116 8.49 -18.88 -7.50
CA LEU A 116 8.99 -19.37 -6.21
C LEU A 116 8.37 -18.62 -5.05
N ALA A 117 8.27 -17.29 -5.14
CA ALA A 117 7.66 -16.47 -4.10
C ALA A 117 6.14 -16.71 -3.98
N LEU A 118 5.43 -16.84 -5.10
CA LEU A 118 3.97 -16.98 -5.11
C LEU A 118 3.49 -18.39 -4.72
N THR A 119 4.07 -19.43 -5.32
CA THR A 119 3.56 -20.81 -5.22
C THR A 119 4.57 -21.81 -4.67
N GLY A 120 5.82 -21.38 -4.41
CA GLY A 120 6.88 -22.28 -3.98
C GLY A 120 7.46 -23.12 -5.11
N ASP A 121 7.28 -22.72 -6.38
CA ASP A 121 7.80 -23.46 -7.53
C ASP A 121 9.33 -23.57 -7.50
N VAL A 122 9.80 -24.80 -7.25
CA VAL A 122 11.22 -25.14 -7.11
C VAL A 122 11.99 -25.09 -8.41
N ASN A 123 11.35 -24.97 -9.58
CA ASN A 123 12.07 -24.80 -10.85
C ASN A 123 12.95 -23.54 -10.86
N SER A 124 12.66 -22.56 -9.99
CA SER A 124 13.49 -21.36 -9.82
C SER A 124 14.87 -21.65 -9.21
N PHE A 125 15.12 -22.85 -8.67
CA PHE A 125 16.45 -23.24 -8.16
C PHE A 125 17.48 -23.50 -9.27
N ASP A 126 17.02 -23.75 -10.49
CA ASP A 126 17.89 -23.97 -11.65
C ASP A 126 18.43 -22.66 -12.24
N GLN A 127 17.92 -21.52 -11.77
CA GLN A 127 18.35 -20.20 -12.21
C GLN A 127 19.60 -19.74 -11.47
N PRO A 128 20.49 -18.93 -12.10
CA PRO A 128 21.55 -18.26 -11.38
C PRO A 128 20.95 -17.26 -10.37
N PRO A 129 21.56 -17.07 -9.19
CA PRO A 129 21.15 -16.01 -8.27
C PRO A 129 21.15 -14.64 -8.97
N ASP A 130 20.07 -13.89 -8.80
CA ASP A 130 19.91 -12.55 -9.35
C ASP A 130 19.17 -11.66 -8.35
N ARG A 131 19.21 -10.35 -8.56
CA ARG A 131 18.42 -9.40 -7.78
C ARG A 131 16.94 -9.63 -8.03
N THR A 132 16.15 -9.63 -6.97
CA THR A 132 14.70 -9.83 -7.06
C THR A 132 13.97 -8.87 -6.13
N PRO A 133 12.82 -8.30 -6.56
CA PRO A 133 11.98 -7.48 -5.69
C PRO A 133 11.39 -8.27 -4.52
N GLU A 134 11.44 -9.61 -4.58
CA GLU A 134 10.83 -10.47 -3.57
C GLU A 134 11.51 -10.38 -2.21
N LEU A 135 12.82 -10.04 -2.16
CA LEU A 135 13.51 -9.83 -0.89
C LEU A 135 13.01 -8.60 -0.12
N THR A 136 12.26 -7.73 -0.78
CA THR A 136 11.66 -6.52 -0.22
C THR A 136 10.14 -6.45 -0.43
N ASN A 137 9.52 -7.60 -0.69
CA ASN A 137 8.07 -7.71 -0.86
C ASN A 137 7.41 -8.03 0.50
N THR A 138 7.13 -7.00 1.28
CA THR A 138 6.67 -7.08 2.68
C THR A 138 5.30 -7.74 2.85
N GLY A 139 4.91 -8.07 4.09
CA GLY A 139 3.60 -8.64 4.45
C GLY A 139 3.54 -10.17 4.39
N SER A 140 2.58 -10.78 5.09
CA SER A 140 2.65 -12.20 5.49
C SER A 140 2.03 -13.22 4.53
N PHE A 141 1.26 -12.79 3.53
CA PHE A 141 0.65 -13.70 2.55
C PHE A 141 1.57 -13.94 1.36
N GLU A 142 1.52 -15.16 0.80
CA GLU A 142 2.29 -15.49 -0.40
C GLU A 142 1.87 -14.62 -1.57
N LYS A 143 2.84 -13.88 -2.11
CA LYS A 143 2.64 -12.92 -3.18
C LYS A 143 3.95 -12.67 -3.91
N CYS A 144 3.86 -12.17 -5.14
CA CYS A 144 5.02 -11.82 -5.95
C CYS A 144 4.75 -10.62 -6.85
N TRP A 145 5.83 -10.01 -7.36
CA TRP A 145 5.80 -8.95 -8.36
C TRP A 145 6.09 -9.51 -9.75
N ARG A 146 5.26 -9.18 -10.74
CA ARG A 146 5.51 -9.45 -12.16
C ARG A 146 5.53 -8.16 -12.95
N LEU A 147 6.44 -8.05 -13.90
CA LEU A 147 6.47 -6.93 -14.85
C LEU A 147 5.76 -7.37 -16.13
N GLU A 148 4.53 -6.89 -16.33
CA GLU A 148 3.69 -7.23 -17.49
C GLU A 148 3.44 -5.94 -18.29
N ASP A 149 3.74 -5.95 -19.59
CA ASP A 149 3.57 -4.78 -20.48
C ASP A 149 4.20 -3.48 -19.94
N GLY A 150 5.34 -3.60 -19.26
CA GLY A 150 6.07 -2.48 -18.68
C GLY A 150 5.44 -1.90 -17.40
N GLN A 151 4.51 -2.61 -16.77
CA GLN A 151 3.87 -2.21 -15.51
C GLN A 151 4.02 -3.32 -14.47
N TRP A 152 4.41 -2.95 -13.25
CA TRP A 152 4.47 -3.90 -12.14
C TRP A 152 3.06 -4.28 -11.69
N GLN A 153 2.85 -5.58 -11.46
CA GLN A 153 1.63 -6.18 -10.96
C GLN A 153 1.99 -7.09 -9.78
N MET A 154 1.30 -6.94 -8.66
CA MET A 154 1.45 -7.82 -7.51
C MET A 154 0.41 -8.93 -7.59
N PHE A 155 0.85 -10.18 -7.71
CA PHE A 155 0.00 -11.36 -7.61
C PHE A 155 -0.04 -11.85 -6.18
N LYS A 156 -1.22 -12.17 -5.66
CA LYS A 156 -1.41 -12.66 -4.28
C LYS A 156 -2.20 -13.96 -4.29
N ALA A 157 -1.70 -14.94 -3.56
CA ALA A 157 -2.38 -16.20 -3.29
C ALA A 157 -3.20 -16.10 -2.00
N GLY A 158 -4.25 -16.91 -1.91
CA GLY A 158 -5.14 -16.94 -0.77
C GLY A 158 -6.23 -18.00 -0.94
N LYS A 159 -7.00 -18.22 0.13
CA LYS A 159 -8.19 -19.07 0.07
C LYS A 159 -9.30 -18.38 -0.72
N PRO A 160 -10.28 -19.12 -1.28
CA PRO A 160 -11.39 -18.54 -2.03
C PRO A 160 -12.12 -17.41 -1.29
N GLU A 161 -12.35 -17.54 0.02
CA GLU A 161 -12.98 -16.52 0.86
C GLU A 161 -12.11 -15.26 1.08
N GLU A 162 -10.79 -15.39 1.10
CA GLU A 162 -9.84 -14.27 1.22
C GLU A 162 -9.76 -13.49 -0.10
N LEU A 163 -9.65 -14.20 -1.22
CA LEU A 163 -9.63 -13.62 -2.57
C LEU A 163 -10.98 -12.97 -2.93
N PHE A 164 -12.08 -13.61 -2.55
CA PHE A 164 -13.42 -13.05 -2.68
C PHE A 164 -13.57 -11.76 -1.88
N SER A 165 -13.11 -11.75 -0.63
CA SER A 165 -13.24 -10.58 0.25
C SER A 165 -12.43 -9.39 -0.25
N GLU A 166 -11.20 -9.61 -0.72
CA GLU A 166 -10.37 -8.56 -1.32
C GLU A 166 -11.02 -7.94 -2.56
N LEU A 167 -11.49 -8.77 -3.51
CA LEU A 167 -12.14 -8.28 -4.72
C LEU A 167 -13.47 -7.58 -4.44
N LEU A 168 -14.24 -8.06 -3.47
CA LEU A 168 -15.49 -7.43 -3.09
C LEU A 168 -15.23 -6.08 -2.40
N ALA A 169 -14.26 -5.99 -1.49
CA ALA A 169 -13.85 -4.74 -0.87
C ALA A 169 -13.42 -3.70 -1.92
N PHE A 170 -12.61 -4.10 -2.89
CA PHE A 170 -12.24 -3.27 -4.04
C PHE A 170 -13.47 -2.74 -4.79
N ARG A 171 -14.36 -3.63 -5.25
CA ARG A 171 -15.56 -3.25 -6.02
C ARG A 171 -16.49 -2.31 -5.24
N LEU A 172 -16.70 -2.59 -3.96
CA LEU A 172 -17.52 -1.74 -3.08
C LEU A 172 -16.89 -0.38 -2.87
N GLY A 173 -15.59 -0.31 -2.63
CA GLY A 173 -14.86 0.96 -2.54
C GLY A 173 -15.00 1.80 -3.82
N LYS A 174 -14.93 1.16 -5.00
CA LYS A 174 -15.18 1.84 -6.29
C LYS A 174 -16.63 2.35 -6.42
N LEU A 175 -17.63 1.57 -5.99
CA LEU A 175 -19.04 2.01 -5.95
C LEU A 175 -19.25 3.20 -5.01
N LEU A 176 -18.52 3.24 -3.89
CA LEU A 176 -18.54 4.34 -2.93
C LEU A 176 -17.73 5.57 -3.41
N GLY A 177 -16.98 5.45 -4.50
CA GLY A 177 -16.13 6.51 -5.04
C GLY A 177 -14.86 6.73 -4.21
N PHE A 178 -14.36 5.70 -3.52
CA PHE A 178 -13.13 5.75 -2.75
C PHE A 178 -11.90 5.46 -3.63
N PRO A 179 -10.74 6.03 -3.28
CA PRO A 179 -9.48 5.75 -3.98
C PRO A 179 -9.03 4.34 -3.58
N MET A 180 -9.33 3.34 -4.40
CA MET A 180 -8.93 1.94 -4.16
C MET A 180 -7.73 1.58 -5.04
N ALA A 181 -6.79 0.79 -4.52
CA ALA A 181 -5.87 0.08 -5.40
C ALA A 181 -6.66 -0.84 -6.33
N GLU A 182 -6.20 -1.00 -7.58
CA GLU A 182 -6.94 -1.76 -8.57
C GLU A 182 -6.64 -3.25 -8.44
N TYR A 183 -7.69 -4.07 -8.39
CA TYR A 183 -7.58 -5.52 -8.29
C TYR A 183 -8.40 -6.23 -9.36
N GLU A 184 -7.91 -7.37 -9.82
CA GLU A 184 -8.64 -8.29 -10.67
C GLU A 184 -8.31 -9.75 -10.37
N ALA A 185 -9.21 -10.65 -10.78
CA ALA A 185 -8.94 -12.08 -10.72
C ALA A 185 -7.96 -12.48 -11.84
N ALA A 186 -7.00 -13.34 -11.51
CA ALA A 186 -5.97 -13.82 -12.40
C ALA A 186 -5.75 -15.33 -12.18
N GLY A 187 -6.57 -16.15 -12.82
CA GLY A 187 -6.58 -17.60 -12.58
C GLY A 187 -6.99 -17.92 -11.14
N ASP A 188 -6.15 -18.68 -10.44
CA ASP A 188 -6.34 -19.04 -9.02
C ASP A 188 -5.88 -17.95 -8.04
N PHE A 189 -5.43 -16.80 -8.56
CA PHE A 189 -4.89 -15.68 -7.79
C PHE A 189 -5.70 -14.41 -8.02
N ILE A 190 -5.39 -13.40 -7.23
CA ILE A 190 -5.70 -12.01 -7.61
C ILE A 190 -4.42 -11.31 -8.02
N ARG A 191 -4.54 -10.28 -8.86
CA ARG A 191 -3.45 -9.34 -9.11
C ARG A 191 -3.88 -7.91 -8.86
N SER A 192 -2.94 -7.09 -8.41
CA SER A 192 -3.10 -5.67 -8.19
C SER A 192 -2.06 -4.88 -8.94
N ARG A 193 -2.48 -3.75 -9.53
CA ARG A 193 -1.56 -2.83 -10.19
C ARG A 193 -0.70 -2.10 -9.15
N ASP A 194 0.58 -1.93 -9.45
CA ASP A 194 1.42 -0.98 -8.73
C ASP A 194 0.84 0.44 -8.82
N PHE A 195 0.29 0.93 -7.71
CA PHE A 195 -0.29 2.27 -7.62
C PHE A 195 0.76 3.38 -7.58
N THR A 196 2.05 3.05 -7.50
CA THR A 196 3.16 4.02 -7.57
C THR A 196 3.62 4.30 -8.99
N GLU A 197 3.04 3.60 -9.98
CA GLU A 197 3.32 3.75 -11.41
C GLU A 197 4.82 3.58 -11.76
N ASN A 198 5.43 2.49 -11.30
CA ASN A 198 6.87 2.22 -11.41
C ASN A 198 7.72 3.22 -10.62
N ALA A 199 7.35 3.46 -9.36
CA ALA A 199 8.00 4.42 -8.48
C ALA A 199 8.04 5.86 -9.06
N GLY A 200 6.98 6.28 -9.76
CA GLY A 200 6.78 7.70 -10.09
C GLY A 200 6.57 8.54 -8.83
N VAL A 201 5.97 7.94 -7.80
CA VAL A 201 5.81 8.47 -6.44
C VAL A 201 6.38 7.47 -5.42
N ASP A 202 6.69 7.95 -4.22
CA ASP A 202 7.15 7.12 -3.12
C ASP A 202 5.98 6.77 -2.19
N PHE A 203 5.74 5.47 -1.97
CA PHE A 203 4.83 5.01 -0.94
C PHE A 203 5.55 4.91 0.41
N GLU A 204 5.00 5.56 1.43
CA GLU A 204 5.47 5.44 2.81
C GLU A 204 4.33 5.04 3.73
N SER A 205 4.51 3.95 4.47
CA SER A 205 3.49 3.43 5.38
C SER A 205 3.21 4.39 6.54
N ALA A 206 2.00 4.33 7.07
CA ALA A 206 1.64 5.07 8.28
C ALA A 206 2.51 4.69 9.48
N ALA A 207 3.13 3.50 9.46
CA ALA A 207 4.14 3.10 10.43
C ALA A 207 5.27 4.14 10.55
N GLY A 208 5.68 4.79 9.44
CA GLY A 208 6.69 5.86 9.46
C GLY A 208 6.18 7.20 10.02
N ILE A 209 4.86 7.39 10.09
CA ILE A 209 4.22 8.62 10.55
C ILE A 209 3.80 8.50 12.02
N VAL A 210 2.96 7.50 12.33
CA VAL A 210 2.34 7.32 13.66
C VAL A 210 2.96 6.20 14.48
N GLY A 211 3.55 5.19 13.82
CA GLY A 211 4.18 4.05 14.51
C GLY A 211 3.12 2.99 14.76
N ASP A 212 3.25 2.26 15.85
CA ASP A 212 2.19 1.35 16.33
C ASP A 212 1.20 2.17 17.19
N GLU A 213 0.30 2.89 16.52
CA GLU A 213 -0.75 3.69 17.18
C GLU A 213 -2.13 3.18 16.76
N PRO A 214 -2.89 2.55 17.66
CA PRO A 214 -4.22 2.05 17.34
C PRO A 214 -5.33 3.10 17.46
N ASP A 215 -5.07 4.25 18.11
CA ASP A 215 -6.09 5.27 18.35
C ASP A 215 -6.42 6.09 17.10
N TYR A 216 -7.67 5.97 16.63
CA TYR A 216 -8.13 6.59 15.40
C TYR A 216 -8.03 8.11 15.43
N ILE A 217 -8.29 8.79 16.56
CA ILE A 217 -8.22 10.26 16.59
C ILE A 217 -6.79 10.74 16.49
N LYS A 218 -5.84 10.04 17.11
CA LYS A 218 -4.42 10.40 17.05
C LYS A 218 -3.86 10.19 15.65
N ILE A 219 -4.24 9.11 14.98
CA ILE A 219 -3.89 8.90 13.57
C ILE A 219 -4.47 10.02 12.70
N TYR A 220 -5.75 10.35 12.89
CA TYR A 220 -6.40 11.44 12.17
C TYR A 220 -5.67 12.77 12.35
N GLU A 221 -5.30 13.11 13.59
CA GLU A 221 -4.57 14.33 13.91
C GLU A 221 -3.17 14.36 13.29
N ALA A 222 -2.44 13.24 13.33
CA ALA A 222 -1.13 13.11 12.71
C ALA A 222 -1.19 13.25 11.18
N LEU A 223 -2.20 12.67 10.53
CA LEU A 223 -2.39 12.85 9.08
C LEU A 223 -2.82 14.28 8.74
N ARG A 224 -3.63 14.92 9.59
CA ARG A 224 -4.07 16.31 9.42
C ARG A 224 -2.91 17.30 9.47
N THR A 225 -1.85 17.03 10.23
CA THR A 225 -0.64 17.91 10.23
C THR A 225 0.16 17.81 8.93
N LEU A 226 0.06 16.70 8.20
CA LEU A 226 0.65 16.52 6.87
C LEU A 226 -0.21 17.11 5.75
N GLY A 227 -1.54 17.12 5.92
CA GLY A 227 -2.47 17.84 5.06
C GLY A 227 -3.94 17.51 5.33
N GLU A 228 -4.82 18.51 5.23
CA GLU A 228 -6.25 18.35 5.57
C GLU A 228 -6.97 17.31 4.69
N ASN A 229 -6.59 17.18 3.42
CA ASN A 229 -7.17 16.19 2.50
C ASN A 229 -6.88 14.74 2.96
N LEU A 230 -5.72 14.49 3.57
CA LEU A 230 -5.34 13.15 4.02
C LEU A 230 -6.24 12.66 5.15
N ALA A 231 -6.53 13.55 6.10
CA ALA A 231 -7.39 13.23 7.25
C ALA A 231 -8.81 12.85 6.79
N GLY A 232 -9.35 13.55 5.79
CA GLY A 232 -10.64 13.19 5.18
C GLY A 232 -10.62 11.86 4.43
N GLN A 233 -9.51 11.50 3.77
CA GLN A 233 -9.33 10.19 3.13
C GLN A 233 -9.24 9.07 4.17
N TYR A 234 -8.54 9.31 5.29
CA TYR A 234 -8.46 8.38 6.40
C TYR A 234 -9.84 8.08 7.02
N VAL A 235 -10.69 9.10 7.23
CA VAL A 235 -12.06 8.89 7.72
C VAL A 235 -12.87 7.99 6.77
N LYS A 236 -12.73 8.15 5.45
CA LYS A 236 -13.37 7.26 4.45
C LYS A 236 -12.84 5.84 4.51
N MET A 237 -11.55 5.65 4.78
CA MET A 237 -10.94 4.34 4.97
C MET A 237 -11.50 3.65 6.22
N CYS A 238 -11.55 4.35 7.37
CA CYS A 238 -12.17 3.82 8.60
C CYS A 238 -13.65 3.48 8.40
N TYR A 239 -14.39 4.29 7.63
CA TYR A 239 -15.77 3.96 7.26
C TYR A 239 -15.82 2.66 6.45
N LEU A 240 -14.94 2.50 5.44
CA LEU A 240 -14.89 1.27 4.65
C LEU A 240 -14.58 0.07 5.55
N ASP A 241 -13.55 0.17 6.40
CA ASP A 241 -13.14 -0.89 7.33
C ASP A 241 -14.29 -1.30 8.26
N GLY A 242 -15.01 -0.32 8.82
CA GLY A 242 -16.23 -0.56 9.58
C GLY A 242 -17.36 -1.18 8.75
N LEU A 243 -17.53 -0.80 7.49
CA LEU A 243 -18.57 -1.35 6.62
C LEU A 243 -18.29 -2.80 6.21
N ILE A 244 -17.05 -3.12 5.89
CA ILE A 244 -16.64 -4.45 5.40
C ILE A 244 -16.12 -5.37 6.50
N TYR A 245 -16.10 -4.92 7.76
CA TYR A 245 -15.53 -5.66 8.88
C TYR A 245 -14.06 -6.04 8.62
N ASN A 246 -13.24 -5.06 8.24
CA ASN A 246 -11.81 -5.28 8.04
C ASN A 246 -11.11 -5.40 9.40
N MET A 247 -10.72 -6.63 9.75
CA MET A 247 -10.14 -6.95 11.06
C MET A 247 -8.63 -6.69 11.13
N ASP A 248 -8.00 -6.32 10.02
CA ASP A 248 -6.54 -6.29 9.88
C ASP A 248 -6.02 -4.96 9.30
N ARG A 249 -6.72 -3.86 9.59
CA ARG A 249 -6.16 -2.53 9.33
C ARG A 249 -5.09 -2.24 10.37
N HIS A 250 -3.83 -2.25 9.94
CA HIS A 250 -2.67 -1.81 10.71
C HIS A 250 -1.83 -0.80 9.92
N GLU A 251 -0.87 -0.17 10.56
CA GLU A 251 -0.04 0.95 10.08
C GLU A 251 0.82 0.65 8.84
N HIS A 252 0.95 -0.62 8.46
CA HIS A 252 1.60 -1.03 7.22
C HIS A 252 0.62 -1.24 6.05
N ASN A 253 -0.69 -1.30 6.32
CA ASN A 253 -1.76 -1.46 5.33
C ASN A 253 -2.38 -0.12 4.90
N PHE A 254 -1.77 1.00 5.26
CA PHE A 254 -2.09 2.32 4.72
C PHE A 254 -0.88 3.24 4.85
N GLY A 255 -0.93 4.40 4.21
CA GLY A 255 0.19 5.32 4.18
C GLY A 255 -0.04 6.46 3.21
N VAL A 256 1.02 7.17 2.87
CA VAL A 256 0.97 8.34 1.99
C VAL A 256 1.74 8.08 0.70
N LEU A 257 1.34 8.78 -0.36
CA LEU A 257 2.15 8.94 -1.56
C LEU A 257 2.90 10.26 -1.47
N ARG A 258 4.19 10.24 -1.76
CA ARG A 258 5.05 11.41 -1.80
C ARG A 258 5.62 11.63 -3.19
N ASP A 259 5.80 12.88 -3.56
CA ASP A 259 6.54 13.24 -4.76
C ASP A 259 8.01 12.77 -4.60
N SER A 260 8.49 11.97 -5.55
CA SER A 260 9.80 11.34 -5.45
C SER A 260 10.98 12.30 -5.69
N ASP A 261 10.71 13.47 -6.27
CA ASP A 261 11.70 14.51 -6.56
C ASP A 261 11.76 15.57 -5.46
N THR A 262 10.65 15.85 -4.76
CA THR A 262 10.57 16.92 -3.74
C THR A 262 10.35 16.42 -2.32
N GLY A 263 9.79 15.22 -2.15
CA GLY A 263 9.36 14.69 -0.85
C GLY A 263 8.02 15.28 -0.36
N GLU A 264 7.32 16.09 -1.15
CA GLU A 264 6.00 16.62 -0.78
C GLU A 264 4.98 15.48 -0.61
N VAL A 265 4.15 15.55 0.43
CA VAL A 265 3.04 14.60 0.65
C VAL A 265 1.88 14.95 -0.28
N LEU A 266 1.50 14.02 -1.17
CA LEU A 266 0.51 14.25 -2.21
C LEU A 266 -0.90 13.85 -1.77
N SER A 267 -1.04 12.64 -1.23
CA SER A 267 -2.32 12.05 -0.82
C SER A 267 -2.11 10.87 0.12
N LEU A 268 -3.21 10.31 0.64
CA LEU A 268 -3.17 8.94 1.13
C LEU A 268 -2.97 7.99 -0.08
N ALA A 269 -2.28 6.87 0.14
CA ALA A 269 -2.25 5.80 -0.84
C ALA A 269 -3.67 5.26 -1.08
N PRO A 270 -3.99 4.78 -2.30
CA PRO A 270 -5.26 4.11 -2.55
C PRO A 270 -5.46 2.96 -1.57
N PHE A 271 -6.66 2.74 -1.05
CA PHE A 271 -6.91 1.72 -0.02
C PHE A 271 -6.61 0.33 -0.60
N PHE A 272 -5.84 -0.44 0.14
CA PHE A 272 -5.36 -1.77 -0.24
C PHE A 272 -5.38 -2.71 0.96
N ASP A 273 -5.14 -4.00 0.69
CA ASP A 273 -5.03 -5.09 1.68
C ASP A 273 -6.30 -5.29 2.53
N HIS A 274 -7.33 -5.89 1.92
CA HIS A 274 -8.62 -6.21 2.56
C HIS A 274 -8.91 -7.72 2.58
N ASN A 275 -7.90 -8.57 2.40
CA ASN A 275 -8.08 -10.03 2.36
C ASN A 275 -8.50 -10.63 3.72
N ILE A 276 -8.40 -9.88 4.83
CA ILE A 276 -8.93 -10.26 6.15
C ILE A 276 -10.18 -9.42 6.51
N ALA A 277 -10.98 -9.09 5.51
CA ALA A 277 -12.30 -8.47 5.69
C ALA A 277 -13.44 -9.48 5.50
N LEU A 278 -14.68 -9.03 5.76
CA LEU A 278 -15.93 -9.71 5.43
C LEU A 278 -15.99 -11.14 5.99
N ILE A 279 -15.90 -12.14 5.10
CA ILE A 279 -16.06 -13.56 5.41
C ILE A 279 -14.73 -14.33 5.34
N ALA A 280 -13.61 -13.64 5.19
CA ALA A 280 -12.27 -14.23 5.07
C ALA A 280 -11.87 -15.11 6.28
N ARG A 281 -12.50 -14.90 7.43
CA ARG A 281 -12.31 -15.68 8.66
C ARG A 281 -13.58 -16.43 9.09
N GLY A 282 -14.44 -16.76 8.13
CA GLY A 282 -15.72 -17.41 8.35
C GLY A 282 -16.89 -16.44 8.37
N TYR A 283 -18.08 -16.94 8.69
CA TYR A 283 -19.34 -16.16 8.66
C TYR A 283 -19.60 -15.51 10.02
N PRO A 284 -19.41 -14.19 10.19
CA PRO A 284 -19.57 -13.55 11.48
C PRO A 284 -21.03 -13.59 11.92
N SER A 285 -21.27 -13.92 13.19
CA SER A 285 -22.58 -13.68 13.80
C SER A 285 -22.76 -12.17 14.04
N ARG A 286 -24.02 -11.70 14.07
CA ARG A 286 -24.31 -10.34 14.57
C ARG A 286 -24.01 -10.31 16.07
N ALA A 287 -22.77 -9.98 16.45
CA ALA A 287 -22.41 -9.79 17.85
C ALA A 287 -22.74 -8.36 18.29
N PRO A 288 -23.30 -8.16 19.50
CA PRO A 288 -23.26 -6.86 20.15
C PRO A 288 -21.80 -6.49 20.48
N GLY A 289 -21.42 -5.23 20.26
CA GLY A 289 -20.07 -4.73 20.59
C GLY A 289 -19.06 -4.80 19.44
N ASP A 290 -19.46 -4.39 18.24
CA ASP A 290 -18.56 -4.22 17.09
C ASP A 290 -17.59 -3.06 17.33
N ALA A 291 -16.33 -3.38 17.67
CA ALA A 291 -15.31 -2.39 17.99
C ALA A 291 -15.03 -1.45 16.81
N LEU A 292 -14.95 -1.97 15.58
CA LEU A 292 -14.67 -1.16 14.38
C LEU A 292 -15.74 -0.08 14.14
N ILE A 293 -17.02 -0.45 14.27
CA ILE A 293 -18.12 0.52 14.17
C ILE A 293 -18.09 1.51 15.33
N THR A 294 -17.77 1.04 16.54
CA THR A 294 -17.71 1.88 17.74
C THR A 294 -16.60 2.92 17.62
N ASP A 295 -15.39 2.50 17.23
CA ASP A 295 -14.20 3.33 17.06
C ASP A 295 -14.41 4.34 15.93
N PHE A 296 -15.00 3.92 14.81
CA PHE A 296 -15.36 4.84 13.73
C PHE A 296 -16.41 5.87 14.17
N ALA A 297 -17.47 5.45 14.87
CA ALA A 297 -18.50 6.36 15.37
C ALA A 297 -17.93 7.35 16.40
N GLU A 298 -16.97 6.91 17.22
CA GLU A 298 -16.23 7.78 18.14
C GLU A 298 -15.37 8.79 17.39
N LEU A 299 -14.57 8.35 16.41
CA LEU A 299 -13.78 9.22 15.54
C LEU A 299 -14.64 10.33 14.93
N VAL A 300 -15.77 9.97 14.30
CA VAL A 300 -16.66 10.95 13.66
C VAL A 300 -17.27 11.92 14.68
N ARG A 301 -17.62 11.45 15.89
CA ARG A 301 -18.12 12.30 16.97
C ARG A 301 -17.07 13.28 17.49
N GLN A 302 -15.82 12.85 17.59
CA GLN A 302 -14.70 13.71 18.02
C GLN A 302 -14.33 14.74 16.95
N ILE A 303 -14.36 14.37 15.66
CA ILE A 303 -14.18 15.31 14.55
C ILE A 303 -15.33 16.33 14.50
N GLY A 304 -16.56 15.90 14.80
CA GLY A 304 -17.74 16.75 14.83
C GLY A 304 -18.25 17.22 13.47
N ALA A 305 -17.75 16.63 12.37
CA ALA A 305 -18.16 16.95 11.01
C ALA A 305 -18.91 15.75 10.38
N PRO A 306 -20.01 15.99 9.64
CA PRO A 306 -20.74 14.90 9.01
C PRO A 306 -19.95 14.29 7.85
N LEU A 307 -19.92 12.96 7.77
CA LEU A 307 -19.42 12.20 6.64
C LEU A 307 -20.57 11.89 5.67
N CYS A 308 -20.45 12.34 4.42
CA CYS A 308 -21.39 11.99 3.37
C CYS A 308 -20.88 10.80 2.55
N VAL A 309 -21.66 9.73 2.47
CA VAL A 309 -21.35 8.54 1.68
C VAL A 309 -22.55 8.11 0.84
N ARG A 310 -22.30 7.35 -0.23
CA ARG A 310 -23.38 6.71 -1.00
C ARG A 310 -24.02 5.60 -0.17
N ARG A 311 -25.35 5.48 -0.21
CA ARG A 311 -26.04 4.31 0.33
C ARG A 311 -25.92 3.13 -0.64
N LEU A 312 -25.46 1.99 -0.14
CA LEU A 312 -25.48 0.73 -0.88
C LEU A 312 -26.78 -0.02 -0.62
N THR A 313 -27.30 -0.68 -1.66
CA THR A 313 -28.44 -1.60 -1.58
C THR A 313 -27.98 -3.05 -1.60
N GLU A 314 -28.78 -3.96 -1.01
CA GLU A 314 -28.46 -5.39 -1.03
C GLU A 314 -28.29 -5.91 -2.46
N GLN A 315 -29.11 -5.43 -3.40
CA GLN A 315 -29.06 -5.83 -4.80
C GLN A 315 -27.74 -5.43 -5.48
N GLU A 316 -27.23 -4.22 -5.22
CA GLU A 316 -25.94 -3.78 -5.76
C GLU A 316 -24.79 -4.61 -5.19
N VAL A 317 -24.77 -4.80 -3.88
CA VAL A 317 -23.72 -5.59 -3.21
C VAL A 317 -23.74 -7.04 -3.71
N LEU A 318 -24.94 -7.62 -3.85
CA LEU A 318 -25.11 -8.96 -4.38
C LEU A 318 -24.66 -9.05 -5.85
N ALA A 319 -24.97 -8.05 -6.68
CA ALA A 319 -24.52 -8.01 -8.07
C ALA A 319 -22.98 -7.98 -8.16
N GLU A 320 -22.31 -7.16 -7.34
CA GLU A 320 -20.84 -7.14 -7.27
C GLU A 320 -20.27 -8.48 -6.81
N ALA A 321 -20.85 -9.08 -5.77
CA ALA A 321 -20.44 -10.38 -5.24
C ALA A 321 -20.61 -11.52 -6.25
N LEU A 322 -21.70 -11.54 -7.00
CA LEU A 322 -21.97 -12.54 -8.04
C LEU A 322 -20.98 -12.47 -9.20
N GLY A 323 -20.45 -11.28 -9.50
CA GLY A 323 -19.44 -11.10 -10.54
C GLY A 323 -18.01 -11.50 -10.13
N ILE A 324 -17.79 -12.02 -8.93
CA ILE A 324 -16.48 -12.47 -8.45
C ILE A 324 -16.33 -13.98 -8.70
N PRO A 325 -15.25 -14.43 -9.35
CA PRO A 325 -15.11 -15.83 -9.78
C PRO A 325 -14.65 -16.78 -8.66
N PHE A 326 -14.36 -16.27 -7.46
CA PHE A 326 -14.03 -17.10 -6.30
C PHE A 326 -15.30 -17.38 -5.50
N ASP A 327 -15.54 -18.66 -5.21
CA ASP A 327 -16.69 -19.11 -4.44
C ASP A 327 -16.25 -19.46 -3.00
N PRO A 328 -16.66 -18.65 -2.01
CA PRO A 328 -16.46 -18.99 -0.61
C PRO A 328 -17.18 -20.30 -0.24
N PRO A 329 -16.71 -21.03 0.78
CA PRO A 329 -17.26 -22.34 1.12
C PRO A 329 -18.67 -22.23 1.73
N ALA A 330 -19.67 -22.85 1.10
CA ALA A 330 -21.01 -22.96 1.67
C ALA A 330 -21.04 -23.86 2.92
N THR A 331 -21.96 -23.60 3.83
CA THR A 331 -22.20 -24.40 5.05
C THR A 331 -23.70 -24.62 5.25
N ASP A 332 -24.09 -25.54 6.14
CA ASP A 332 -25.51 -25.76 6.47
C ASP A 332 -26.21 -24.48 6.97
N ALA A 333 -25.48 -23.63 7.70
CA ALA A 333 -25.98 -22.35 8.20
C ALA A 333 -25.96 -21.24 7.13
N VAL A 334 -25.03 -21.32 6.18
CA VAL A 334 -24.82 -20.33 5.12
C VAL A 334 -24.71 -21.06 3.77
N PRO A 335 -25.84 -21.49 3.19
CA PRO A 335 -25.85 -22.21 1.92
C PRO A 335 -25.53 -21.30 0.72
N ASP A 336 -25.73 -19.98 0.88
CA ASP A 336 -25.38 -18.96 -0.12
C ASP A 336 -24.46 -17.90 0.51
N PRO A 337 -23.13 -18.08 0.41
CA PRO A 337 -22.14 -17.15 0.96
C PRO A 337 -22.19 -15.74 0.38
N LYS A 338 -22.49 -15.60 -0.92
CA LYS A 338 -22.52 -14.31 -1.61
C LYS A 338 -23.74 -13.50 -1.17
N ALA A 339 -24.92 -14.13 -1.10
CA ALA A 339 -26.12 -13.49 -0.58
C ALA A 339 -26.03 -13.22 0.93
N PHE A 340 -25.39 -14.10 1.70
CA PHE A 340 -25.09 -13.82 3.10
C PHE A 340 -24.23 -12.56 3.25
N THR A 341 -23.12 -12.46 2.51
CA THR A 341 -22.21 -11.31 2.58
C THR A 341 -22.93 -10.00 2.25
N ALA A 342 -23.81 -10.01 1.24
CA ALA A 342 -24.62 -8.84 0.91
C ALA A 342 -25.53 -8.39 2.07
N ARG A 343 -26.30 -9.31 2.66
CA ARG A 343 -27.16 -9.01 3.82
C ARG A 343 -26.36 -8.58 5.04
N TYR A 344 -25.21 -9.21 5.27
CA TYR A 344 -24.32 -8.88 6.37
C TYR A 344 -23.84 -7.44 6.24
N LEU A 345 -23.33 -7.04 5.07
CA LEU A 345 -22.86 -5.69 4.80
C LEU A 345 -23.97 -4.64 4.98
N ILE A 346 -25.19 -4.90 4.47
CA ILE A 346 -26.32 -3.97 4.66
C ILE A 346 -26.67 -3.82 6.15
N SER A 347 -26.55 -4.89 6.93
CA SER A 347 -26.75 -4.80 8.37
C SER A 347 -25.67 -3.97 9.08
N ARG A 348 -24.42 -4.04 8.61
CA ARG A 348 -23.32 -3.20 9.11
C ARG A 348 -23.53 -1.73 8.75
N GLN A 349 -23.97 -1.45 7.53
CA GLN A 349 -24.31 -0.09 7.10
C GLN A 349 -25.40 0.53 8.01
N ALA A 350 -26.42 -0.24 8.38
CA ALA A 350 -27.46 0.22 9.31
C ALA A 350 -26.91 0.47 10.73
N ALA A 351 -26.01 -0.39 11.21
CA ALA A 351 -25.37 -0.20 12.52
C ALA A 351 -24.45 1.04 12.54
N LEU A 352 -23.70 1.30 11.46
CA LEU A 352 -22.92 2.53 11.28
C LEU A 352 -23.81 3.78 11.33
N GLU A 353 -24.94 3.75 10.61
CA GLU A 353 -25.91 4.85 10.60
C GLU A 353 -26.47 5.14 12.00
N GLU A 354 -26.86 4.10 12.73
CA GLU A 354 -27.38 4.21 14.09
C GLU A 354 -26.34 4.78 15.07
N GLN A 355 -25.13 4.22 15.07
CA GLN A 355 -24.09 4.62 16.03
C GLN A 355 -23.49 5.99 15.75
N CYS A 356 -23.45 6.44 14.49
CA CYS A 356 -22.97 7.78 14.14
C CYS A 356 -23.97 8.90 14.47
N ARG A 357 -25.20 8.59 14.92
CA ARG A 357 -26.20 9.55 15.44
C ARG A 357 -26.44 10.78 14.52
N GLY A 358 -26.54 10.54 13.21
CA GLY A 358 -26.79 11.58 12.21
C GLY A 358 -25.54 12.29 11.67
N LEU A 359 -24.34 11.94 12.15
CA LEU A 359 -23.08 12.38 11.54
C LEU A 359 -22.67 11.53 10.33
N LEU A 360 -23.30 10.39 10.11
CA LEU A 360 -23.20 9.66 8.85
C LEU A 360 -24.43 9.97 8.00
N VAL A 361 -24.22 10.64 6.87
CA VAL A 361 -25.29 11.08 5.97
C VAL A 361 -25.18 10.32 4.66
N PHE A 362 -26.30 9.83 4.16
CA PHE A 362 -26.36 9.12 2.89
C PHE A 362 -26.84 10.04 1.76
N GLY A 363 -25.96 10.30 0.78
CA GLY A 363 -26.24 11.13 -0.40
C GLY A 363 -26.64 10.32 -1.63
N ASN A 364 -27.38 10.95 -2.55
CA ASN A 364 -27.89 10.37 -3.81
C ASN A 364 -26.95 10.55 -5.02
N ASP A 365 -25.67 10.80 -4.81
CA ASP A 365 -24.76 11.07 -5.93
C ASP A 365 -24.21 9.76 -6.49
N ARG A 366 -24.77 9.32 -7.63
CA ARG A 366 -23.90 8.70 -8.64
C ARG A 366 -22.90 9.78 -9.05
N PRO A 367 -21.58 9.54 -9.00
CA PRO A 367 -20.64 10.45 -9.65
C PRO A 367 -21.11 10.59 -11.09
N SER A 368 -21.56 11.79 -11.49
CA SER A 368 -21.84 12.01 -12.89
C SER A 368 -20.54 11.78 -13.66
N VAL A 369 -20.60 11.18 -14.85
CA VAL A 369 -19.44 11.04 -15.74
C VAL A 369 -18.72 12.39 -15.93
N LEU A 370 -19.48 13.50 -15.87
CA LEU A 370 -18.99 14.87 -15.87
C LEU A 370 -18.19 15.27 -14.60
N GLY A 371 -18.55 14.76 -13.43
CA GLY A 371 -17.82 14.95 -12.18
C GLY A 371 -16.48 14.21 -12.17
N GLN A 372 -16.44 12.99 -12.70
CA GLN A 372 -15.21 12.22 -12.88
C GLN A 372 -14.27 12.87 -13.90
N ILE A 373 -14.81 13.39 -15.02
CA ILE A 373 -14.03 14.14 -16.01
C ILE A 373 -13.51 15.47 -15.43
N ARG A 374 -14.25 16.13 -14.53
CA ARG A 374 -13.78 17.36 -13.87
C ARG A 374 -12.70 17.10 -12.82
N ALA A 375 -12.80 16.01 -12.05
CA ALA A 375 -11.76 15.59 -11.12
C ALA A 375 -10.45 15.25 -11.87
N ALA A 376 -10.52 14.43 -12.91
CA ALA A 376 -9.37 14.07 -13.76
C ALA A 376 -8.75 15.27 -14.49
N LYS A 377 -9.57 16.26 -14.89
CA LYS A 377 -9.07 17.51 -15.51
C LYS A 377 -8.46 18.50 -14.52
N ASN A 378 -8.84 18.45 -13.24
CA ASN A 378 -8.21 19.26 -12.21
C ASN A 378 -6.87 18.67 -11.77
N GLU A 379 -6.74 17.34 -11.76
CA GLU A 379 -5.45 16.64 -11.55
C GLU A 379 -4.46 16.93 -12.69
N GLN A 380 -4.90 16.96 -13.95
CA GLN A 380 -4.04 17.32 -15.09
C GLN A 380 -3.66 18.81 -15.17
N ARG A 381 -4.35 19.70 -14.45
CA ARG A 381 -4.03 21.14 -14.42
C ARG A 381 -2.98 21.52 -13.36
N ALA A 382 -2.59 20.60 -12.49
CA ALA A 382 -1.54 20.81 -11.49
C ALA A 382 -0.12 20.75 -12.10
N CYS A 383 0.05 20.23 -13.31
CA CYS A 383 1.30 20.35 -14.06
C CYS A 383 1.23 21.53 -15.04
N PRO A 384 2.06 22.58 -14.89
CA PRO A 384 2.14 23.62 -15.91
C PRO A 384 2.71 23.01 -17.20
N PRO A 385 2.16 23.34 -18.38
CA PRO A 385 2.75 22.90 -19.64
C PRO A 385 4.17 23.48 -19.77
N PRO A 386 5.14 22.72 -20.32
CA PRO A 386 6.48 23.23 -20.55
C PRO A 386 6.40 24.48 -21.44
N THR A 387 7.00 25.58 -20.97
CA THR A 387 6.99 26.87 -21.66
C THR A 387 7.79 26.74 -22.97
N PRO A 388 7.21 26.99 -24.15
CA PRO A 388 7.97 26.94 -25.38
C PRO A 388 8.74 28.25 -25.59
N GLY A 389 10.04 28.19 -25.34
CA GLY A 389 11.04 28.78 -26.22
C GLY A 389 11.77 30.05 -25.77
N LYS A 390 13.03 30.14 -26.20
CA LYS A 390 13.51 31.22 -27.08
C LYS A 390 14.72 30.74 -27.90
N PRO A 391 14.76 30.98 -29.22
CA PRO A 391 15.95 30.72 -30.03
C PRO A 391 17.02 31.75 -29.67
N LYS A 392 18.25 31.28 -29.42
CA LYS A 392 19.41 32.16 -29.26
C LYS A 392 19.67 32.89 -30.58
N SER A 393 19.57 34.21 -30.56
CA SER A 393 19.99 35.10 -31.63
C SER A 393 21.49 34.95 -31.89
N LYS A 394 21.86 34.59 -33.13
CA LYS A 394 23.22 34.73 -33.64
C LYS A 394 23.50 36.21 -33.92
N THR A 395 24.38 36.82 -33.15
CA THR A 395 25.08 38.04 -33.53
C THR A 395 26.40 37.63 -34.17
N GLY A 396 26.53 37.82 -35.49
CA GLY A 396 27.83 37.94 -36.15
C GLY A 396 28.19 39.42 -36.26
N PRO A 397 29.48 39.80 -36.21
CA PRO A 397 29.89 41.15 -36.56
C PRO A 397 30.24 41.23 -38.05
N GLU A 398 29.69 42.23 -38.73
CA GLU A 398 30.30 42.80 -39.93
C GLU A 398 30.91 44.16 -39.56
N ARG A 399 32.17 44.32 -40.01
CA ARG A 399 33.06 45.49 -40.06
C ARG A 399 33.96 45.74 -38.85
#